data_AF-A0A497N669-F1
#
_entry.id   AF-A0A497N669-F1
#
_cell.length_a   1.000
_cell.length_b   1.000
_cell.length_c   1.000
_cell.angle_alpha   90.00
_cell.angle_beta   90.00
_cell.angle_gamma   90.00
#
_symmetry.space_group_name_H-M   'P 1'
#
loop_
_entity.id
_entity.type
_entity.pdbx_description
1 polymer ?
#
loop_
_entity_poly.entity_id
_entity_poly.type
_entity_poly.pdbx_seq_one_letter_code
_entity_poly.pdbx_strand_id
1 'polypeptide(L)'
;MRTSTTTTLGVTTILLVSLFSGTGIFAYFSDTATSTGNTFTAGTLEIELPGGHSLPFIAINIVPGYVEEQVQPVKNVGTIQA
;
A
#
# COMPACT_ATOMS: atom_id res chain seq x y z
N MET A 1 20.19 4.74 63.33
CA MET A 1 19.11 4.81 62.32
C MET A 1 19.53 5.68 61.13
N ARG A 2 20.32 5.14 60.18
CA ARG A 2 20.72 5.84 58.93
C ARG A 2 20.46 4.99 57.67
N THR A 3 19.57 4.01 57.79
CA THR A 3 19.23 3.04 56.73
C THR A 3 17.85 3.31 56.10
N SER A 4 16.92 3.90 56.87
CA SER A 4 15.55 4.22 56.40
C SER A 4 15.55 5.24 55.26
N THR A 5 16.33 6.33 55.38
CA THR A 5 16.39 7.40 54.37
C THR A 5 17.01 6.92 53.05
N THR A 6 18.00 6.02 53.11
CA THR A 6 18.64 5.44 51.92
C THR A 6 17.74 4.44 51.20
N THR A 7 16.94 3.65 51.93
CA THR A 7 15.99 2.72 51.31
C THR A 7 14.82 3.46 50.67
N THR A 8 14.32 4.54 51.30
CA THR A 8 13.27 5.38 50.70
C THR A 8 13.75 6.02 49.41
N LEU A 9 14.96 6.59 49.40
CA LEU A 9 15.52 7.22 48.19
C LEU A 9 15.70 6.21 47.05
N GLY A 10 16.15 4.99 47.35
CA GLY A 10 16.28 3.92 46.36
C GLY A 10 14.94 3.45 45.77
N VAL A 11 13.90 3.34 46.59
CA VAL A 11 12.56 2.97 46.10
C VAL A 11 11.96 4.09 45.25
N THR A 12 12.14 5.35 45.65
CA THR A 12 11.65 6.50 44.88
C THR A 12 12.34 6.62 43.52
N THR A 13 13.66 6.37 43.42
CA THR A 13 14.37 6.42 42.14
C THR A 13 13.94 5.31 41.19
N ILE A 14 13.72 4.08 41.68
CA ILE A 14 13.24 2.97 40.86
C ILE A 14 11.82 3.25 40.32
N LEU A 15 10.94 3.83 41.14
CA LEU A 15 9.59 4.23 40.71
C LEU A 15 9.61 5.32 39.65
N LEU A 16 10.52 6.29 39.75
CA LEU A 16 10.68 7.33 38.73
C LEU A 16 11.15 6.73 37.40
N VAL A 17 12.16 5.86 37.44
CA VAL A 17 12.72 5.22 36.23
C VAL A 17 11.67 4.34 35.53
N SER A 18 10.87 3.59 36.29
CA SER A 18 9.83 2.74 35.73
C SER A 18 8.69 3.54 35.11
N LEU A 19 8.32 4.69 35.69
CA LEU A 19 7.30 5.58 35.12
C LEU A 19 7.76 6.18 33.79
N PHE A 20 8.99 6.70 33.72
CA PHE A 20 9.52 7.29 32.48
C PHE A 20 9.77 6.23 31.39
N SER A 21 10.27 5.06 31.77
CA SER A 21 10.49 3.97 30.81
C SER A 21 9.17 3.40 30.30
N GLY A 22 8.19 3.15 31.19
CA GLY A 22 6.89 2.60 30.80
C GLY A 22 6.09 3.53 29.89
N THR A 23 6.02 4.82 30.24
CA THR A 23 5.28 5.81 29.45
C THR A 23 6.00 6.17 28.15
N GLY A 24 7.33 6.29 28.17
CA GLY A 24 8.12 6.59 26.96
C GLY A 24 8.12 5.46 25.94
N ILE A 25 8.26 4.21 26.41
CA ILE A 25 8.19 3.03 25.54
C ILE A 25 6.77 2.84 25.01
N PHE A 26 5.75 3.01 25.87
CA PHE A 26 4.36 2.95 25.43
C PHE A 26 4.06 4.02 24.38
N ALA A 27 4.47 5.28 24.60
CA ALA A 27 4.29 6.36 23.64
C ALA A 27 4.98 6.05 22.29
N TYR A 28 6.22 5.54 22.34
CA TYR A 28 6.98 5.16 21.14
C TYR A 28 6.29 4.07 20.31
N PHE A 29 5.67 3.07 20.97
CA PHE A 29 4.97 1.98 20.27
C PHE A 29 3.50 2.25 19.99
N SER A 30 2.87 3.19 20.70
CA SER A 30 1.49 3.61 20.47
C SER A 30 1.38 4.67 19.38
N ASP A 31 2.51 5.27 18.97
CA ASP A 31 2.49 6.25 17.89
C ASP A 31 2.01 5.58 16.61
N THR A 32 0.86 6.04 16.14
CA THR A 32 0.25 5.53 14.93
C THR A 32 0.79 6.38 13.79
N ALA A 33 1.81 5.85 13.10
CA ALA A 33 2.32 6.44 11.87
C ALA A 33 1.22 6.38 10.80
N THR A 34 0.38 7.41 10.76
CA THR A 34 -0.60 7.60 9.71
C THR A 34 0.16 8.03 8.47
N SER A 35 0.38 7.10 7.53
CA SER A 35 0.95 7.42 6.22
C SER A 35 -0.06 8.28 5.44
N THR A 36 -0.02 9.59 5.69
CA THR A 36 -0.79 10.60 4.96
C THR A 36 -0.14 10.75 3.59
N GLY A 37 -0.65 9.99 2.63
CA GLY A 37 -0.03 9.82 1.31
C GLY A 37 -0.06 8.39 0.79
N ASN A 38 -0.37 7.39 1.63
CA ASN A 38 -0.72 6.06 1.15
C ASN A 38 -2.13 6.08 0.59
N THR A 39 -2.26 6.62 -0.61
CA THR A 39 -3.42 6.38 -1.44
C THR A 39 -3.31 4.93 -1.91
N PHE A 40 -3.98 4.01 -1.21
CA PHE A 40 -4.60 2.87 -1.90
C PHE A 40 -5.74 3.42 -2.77
N THR A 41 -5.44 4.36 -3.67
CA THR A 41 -6.34 4.71 -4.75
C THR A 41 -6.35 3.46 -5.61
N ALA A 42 -7.51 2.80 -5.68
CA ALA A 42 -7.69 1.77 -6.68
C ALA A 42 -7.35 2.40 -8.03
N GLY A 43 -6.25 1.93 -8.64
CA GLY A 43 -5.93 2.38 -9.99
C GLY A 43 -7.02 1.92 -10.95
N THR A 44 -7.16 2.60 -12.08
CA THR A 44 -8.10 2.21 -13.12
C THR A 44 -7.42 1.26 -14.11
N LEU A 45 -8.14 0.21 -14.54
CA LEU A 45 -7.80 -0.56 -15.73
C LEU A 45 -8.59 0.02 -16.89
N GLU A 46 -7.90 0.68 -17.81
CA GLU A 46 -8.53 1.27 -18.99
C GLU A 46 -7.78 0.79 -20.23
N ILE A 47 -8.47 0.03 -21.07
CA ILE A 47 -7.88 -0.60 -22.25
C ILE A 47 -8.19 0.25 -23.48
N GLU A 48 -7.15 0.79 -24.10
CA GLU A 48 -7.24 1.47 -25.38
C GLU A 48 -6.91 0.50 -26.52
N LEU A 49 -7.73 0.54 -27.57
CA LEU A 49 -7.55 -0.20 -28.81
C LEU A 49 -7.01 0.74 -29.91
N PRO A 50 -6.03 0.30 -30.71
CA PRO A 50 -5.53 1.06 -31.85
C PRO A 50 -6.66 1.20 -32.90
N GLY A 51 -7.11 2.44 -33.12
CA GLY A 51 -8.23 2.75 -34.03
C GLY A 51 -9.58 3.01 -33.34
N GLY A 52 -9.64 3.02 -32.00
CA GLY A 52 -10.84 3.27 -31.21
C GLY A 52 -11.61 1.99 -30.85
N HIS A 53 -12.92 2.08 -30.66
CA HIS A 53 -13.75 0.92 -30.25
C HIS A 53 -14.09 -0.06 -31.40
N SER A 54 -13.59 0.19 -32.61
CA SER A 54 -13.83 -0.67 -33.77
C SER A 54 -12.54 -1.37 -34.18
N LEU A 55 -12.59 -2.70 -34.22
CA LEU A 55 -11.48 -3.52 -34.66
C LEU A 55 -11.52 -3.63 -36.20
N PRO A 56 -10.41 -3.34 -36.92
CA PRO A 56 -10.40 -3.27 -38.38
C PRO A 56 -10.26 -4.67 -39.00
N PHE A 57 -11.21 -5.56 -38.73
CA PHE A 57 -11.29 -6.84 -39.43
C PHE A 57 -11.94 -6.62 -40.79
N ILE A 58 -11.20 -6.87 -41.87
CA ILE A 58 -11.72 -6.80 -43.24
C ILE A 58 -11.49 -8.14 -43.89
N ALA A 59 -12.56 -8.89 -44.09
CA ALA A 59 -12.52 -10.15 -44.83
C ALA A 59 -13.23 -9.98 -46.18
N ILE A 60 -12.52 -10.28 -47.27
CA ILE A 60 -13.04 -10.22 -48.65
C ILE A 60 -12.85 -11.59 -49.31
N ASN A 61 -13.71 -11.94 -50.29
CA ASN A 61 -13.63 -13.20 -51.06
C ASN A 61 -13.59 -14.47 -50.20
N ILE A 62 -14.42 -14.54 -49.16
CA ILE A 62 -14.50 -15.66 -48.22
C ILE A 62 -15.11 -16.91 -48.89
N VAL A 63 -14.50 -18.07 -48.67
CA VAL A 63 -14.97 -19.39 -49.17
C VAL A 63 -15.29 -20.34 -48.00
N PRO A 64 -16.08 -21.42 -48.21
CA PRO A 64 -16.39 -22.37 -47.14
C PRO A 64 -15.11 -22.95 -46.51
N GLY A 65 -15.00 -22.85 -45.19
CA GLY A 65 -13.83 -23.29 -44.42
C GLY A 65 -12.77 -22.22 -44.15
N TYR A 66 -12.98 -20.97 -44.58
CA TYR A 66 -12.05 -19.88 -44.30
C TYR A 66 -12.01 -19.48 -42.81
N VAL A 67 -10.80 -19.31 -42.28
CA VAL A 67 -10.51 -18.83 -40.93
C VAL A 67 -9.38 -17.81 -41.00
N GLU A 68 -9.53 -16.69 -40.30
CA GLU A 68 -8.52 -15.65 -40.18
C GLU A 68 -8.40 -15.22 -38.71
N GLU A 69 -7.18 -15.15 -38.20
CA GLU A 69 -6.88 -14.69 -36.85
C GLU A 69 -5.99 -13.44 -36.95
N GLN A 70 -6.35 -12.39 -36.21
CA GLN A 70 -5.57 -11.16 -36.15
C GLN A 70 -5.30 -10.78 -34.70
N VAL A 71 -4.02 -10.61 -34.37
CA VAL A 71 -3.58 -10.16 -33.05
C VAL A 71 -3.55 -8.64 -33.05
N GLN A 72 -4.23 -8.03 -32.09
CA GLN A 72 -4.28 -6.57 -31.94
C GLN A 72 -3.55 -6.16 -30.67
N PRO A 73 -2.60 -5.19 -30.74
CA PRO A 73 -1.91 -4.71 -29.56
C PRO A 73 -2.88 -3.85 -28.75
N VAL A 74 -3.06 -4.17 -27.48
CA VAL A 74 -3.86 -3.35 -26.54
C VAL A 74 -2.95 -2.66 -25.55
N LYS A 75 -3.31 -1.44 -25.16
CA LYS A 75 -2.54 -0.67 -24.17
C LYS A 75 -3.42 -0.35 -22.98
N ASN A 76 -2.90 -0.60 -21.78
CA ASN A 76 -3.48 -0.01 -20.57
C ASN A 76 -3.10 1.46 -20.51
N VAL A 77 -4.10 2.34 -20.57
CA VAL A 77 -3.97 3.80 -20.36
C VAL A 77 -4.50 4.23 -19.00
N GLY A 78 -4.99 3.28 -18.21
CA GLY A 78 -5.40 3.52 -16.83
C GLY A 78 -4.21 3.73 -15.89
N THR A 79 -4.52 3.92 -14.62
CA THR A 79 -3.52 4.24 -13.59
C THR A 79 -2.98 3.01 -12.86
N ILE A 80 -3.51 1.81 -13.10
CA ILE A 80 -2.87 0.59 -12.57
C ILE A 80 -1.51 0.40 -13.23
N GLN A 81 -0.47 0.35 -12.41
CA GLN A 81 0.87 -0.06 -12.81
C GLN A 81 1.06 -1.51 -12.39
N ALA A 82 1.67 -2.31 -13.28
CA ALA A 82 1.99 -3.72 -13.00
C ALA A 82 3.11 -3.85 -11.97
#